data_AF-A0A0D3BP14-F1
#
_entry.id   AF-A0A0D3BP14-F1
#
_cell.length_a   1.000
_cell.length_b   1.000
_cell.length_c   1.000
_cell.angle_alpha   90.00
_cell.angle_beta   90.00
_cell.angle_gamma   90.00
#
_symmetry.space_group_name_H-M   'P 1'
#
loop_
_entity.id
_entity.type
_entity.pdbx_description
1 polymer ?
#
loop_
_entity_poly.entity_id
_entity_poly.type
_entity_poly.pdbx_seq_one_letter_code
_entity_poly.pdbx_strand_id
1 'polypeptide(L)'
;MLLSFCSLCFSFLHHFLFSMENKYLNILSFCFSNTICGLLIVSWLARNIIYTNGLSTTLTWRRKTRKKKNQDDENKMSLLDLPDLTLDCILEKLSPSELCAMACVCSELRDKCVCDHLWKKHMEKRWGRLMGDAAIKEWKTHVATLMACLKNSNPSSYRSNAQQWRSRLAANLKPFSWLKTNHGCHNGGSSSSSPIDSVMYWYSNLESGKFWFPAQVYNRENGHVGFMMSCYDAKVRYDNRTNTFQARYSAHGRRAAEENVTWQRLRPALVETESRDLHVSDCLQGLRPGDHFEIQWRRTKEFPYGWWFGVVGHLQNCVGEENCRCVSDENVVMEFRQFRPESPWKTTVLNRKDHRETGNEVSGFYGGVKKLGTEEEVSTWKRLWPSQVLD
;
A
#
# COMPACT_ATOMS: atom_id res chain seq x y z
N MET A 1 -34.01 41.09 41.66
CA MET A 1 -33.76 40.44 40.35
C MET A 1 -32.29 40.66 39.96
N LEU A 2 -31.34 40.04 40.68
CA LEU A 2 -29.89 40.12 40.39
C LEU A 2 -29.05 39.08 41.17
N LEU A 3 -29.65 37.97 41.63
CA LEU A 3 -28.93 36.92 42.39
C LEU A 3 -29.15 35.50 41.87
N SER A 4 -29.83 35.32 40.72
CA SER A 4 -30.07 33.98 40.15
C SER A 4 -29.23 33.65 38.90
N PHE A 5 -28.30 34.52 38.49
CA PHE A 5 -27.45 34.26 37.31
C PHE A 5 -26.00 33.87 37.65
N CYS A 6 -25.55 33.96 38.90
CA CYS A 6 -24.18 33.60 39.27
C CYS A 6 -24.00 32.13 39.69
N SER A 7 -25.07 31.37 39.94
CA SER A 7 -24.95 29.96 40.38
C SER A 7 -24.92 28.94 39.24
N LEU A 8 -25.18 29.34 37.99
CA LEU A 8 -25.15 28.44 36.81
C LEU A 8 -23.81 28.48 36.05
N CYS A 9 -22.94 29.46 36.32
CA CYS A 9 -21.61 29.51 35.71
C CYS A 9 -20.52 28.76 36.49
N PHE A 10 -20.70 28.55 37.80
CA PHE A 10 -19.68 27.87 38.63
C PHE A 10 -19.79 26.34 38.65
N SER A 11 -20.97 25.77 38.37
CA SER A 11 -21.15 24.32 38.20
C SER A 11 -20.70 23.83 36.82
N PHE A 12 -20.72 24.68 35.79
CA PHE A 12 -20.11 24.36 34.49
C PHE A 12 -18.57 24.47 34.51
N LEU A 13 -18.00 25.39 35.30
CA LEU A 13 -16.54 25.52 35.37
C LEU A 13 -15.88 24.35 36.11
N HIS A 14 -16.51 23.80 37.16
CA HIS A 14 -15.94 22.66 37.89
C HIS A 14 -16.03 21.35 37.08
N HIS A 15 -17.08 21.15 36.28
CA HIS A 15 -17.18 19.97 35.41
C HIS A 15 -16.31 20.10 34.15
N PHE A 16 -15.99 21.32 33.70
CA PHE A 16 -15.02 21.55 32.62
C PHE A 16 -13.56 21.45 33.12
N LEU A 17 -13.27 21.92 34.33
CA LEU A 17 -11.95 21.80 34.94
C LEU A 17 -11.61 20.36 35.33
N PHE A 18 -12.57 19.57 35.83
CA PHE A 18 -12.34 18.15 36.14
C PHE A 18 -12.33 17.23 34.90
N SER A 19 -12.85 17.69 33.76
CA SER A 19 -12.80 16.96 32.47
C SER A 19 -11.50 17.23 31.69
N MET A 20 -10.79 18.31 32.03
CA MET A 20 -9.54 18.69 31.35
C MET A 20 -8.29 18.04 31.96
N GLU A 21 -8.32 17.60 33.22
CA GLU A 21 -7.15 16.98 33.86
C GLU A 21 -6.85 15.54 33.42
N ASN A 22 -7.84 14.78 32.92
CA ASN A 22 -7.62 13.40 32.47
C ASN A 22 -7.27 13.23 30.98
N LYS A 23 -7.42 14.27 30.15
CA LYS A 23 -6.98 14.24 28.75
C LYS A 23 -5.55 14.74 28.55
N TYR A 24 -5.05 15.62 29.42
CA TYR A 24 -3.67 16.12 29.31
C TYR A 24 -2.63 15.19 29.93
N LEU A 25 -2.97 14.35 30.91
CA LEU A 25 -2.02 13.39 31.50
C LEU A 25 -1.71 12.20 30.57
N ASN A 26 -2.61 11.82 29.67
CA ASN A 26 -2.31 10.84 28.60
C ASN A 26 -1.59 11.46 27.37
N ILE A 27 -1.63 12.78 27.22
CA ILE A 27 -0.85 13.50 26.19
C ILE A 27 0.55 13.84 26.70
N LEU A 28 0.75 13.98 28.01
CA LEU A 28 2.08 14.11 28.63
C LEU A 28 2.78 12.75 28.85
N SER A 29 2.03 11.65 29.03
CA SER A 29 2.63 10.30 29.12
C SER A 29 3.14 9.76 27.78
N PHE A 30 2.70 10.31 26.64
CA PHE A 30 3.24 9.95 25.32
C PHE A 30 4.44 10.81 24.91
N CYS A 31 4.73 11.87 25.68
CA CYS A 31 5.82 12.82 25.43
C CYS A 31 7.07 12.56 26.27
N PHE A 32 7.18 11.40 26.94
CA PHE A 32 8.34 11.08 27.79
C PHE A 32 9.15 9.83 27.42
N SER A 33 8.95 9.22 26.24
CA SER A 33 9.85 8.12 25.81
C SER A 33 10.61 8.33 24.49
N ASN A 34 10.40 9.39 23.73
CA ASN A 34 11.16 9.64 22.47
C ASN A 34 11.60 11.10 22.24
N THR A 35 11.40 11.99 23.20
CA THR A 35 11.45 13.44 22.95
C THR A 35 12.83 14.06 23.18
N ILE A 36 13.79 13.33 23.76
CA ILE A 36 15.14 13.86 23.99
C ILE A 36 15.96 13.86 22.68
N CYS A 37 15.83 12.83 21.83
CA CYS A 37 16.47 12.84 20.51
C CYS A 37 15.78 13.79 19.52
N GLY A 38 14.45 13.89 19.54
CA GLY A 38 13.71 14.80 18.67
C GLY A 38 13.98 16.29 18.96
N LEU A 39 14.06 16.68 20.23
CA LEU A 39 14.33 18.07 20.61
C LEU A 39 15.78 18.48 20.34
N LEU A 40 16.74 17.55 20.44
CA LEU A 40 18.14 17.82 20.09
C LEU A 40 18.32 18.01 18.58
N ILE A 41 17.59 17.24 17.76
CA ILE A 41 17.60 17.39 16.29
C ILE A 41 16.91 18.70 15.86
N VAL A 42 15.77 19.05 16.47
CA VAL A 42 15.05 20.31 16.16
C VAL A 42 15.82 21.54 16.66
N SER A 43 16.47 21.47 17.83
CA SER A 43 17.34 22.53 18.35
C SER A 43 18.58 22.76 17.47
N TRP A 44 19.16 21.67 16.93
CA TRP A 44 20.28 21.75 15.99
C TRP A 44 19.87 22.28 14.62
N LEU A 45 18.70 21.88 14.11
CA LEU A 45 18.12 22.41 12.86
C LEU A 45 17.75 23.90 12.97
N ALA A 46 17.21 24.35 14.11
CA ALA A 46 16.92 25.77 14.34
C ALA A 46 18.18 26.63 14.39
N ARG A 47 19.28 26.12 14.97
CA ARG A 47 20.59 26.81 14.98
C ARG A 47 21.22 26.93 13.60
N ASN A 48 21.06 25.93 12.74
CA ASN A 48 21.61 25.96 11.38
C ASN A 48 20.81 26.86 10.42
N ILE A 49 19.50 27.04 10.63
CA ILE A 49 18.66 27.95 9.83
C ILE A 49 18.92 29.43 10.18
N ILE A 50 19.29 29.73 11.43
CA ILE A 50 19.58 31.11 11.87
C ILE A 50 20.94 31.62 11.37
N TYR A 51 21.89 30.74 11.04
CA TYR A 51 23.21 31.15 10.52
C TYR A 51 23.28 31.33 8.99
N THR A 52 22.22 31.02 8.24
CA THR A 52 22.24 31.09 6.76
C THR A 52 21.66 32.36 6.16
N ASN A 53 21.14 33.29 6.97
CA ASN A 53 20.65 34.60 6.49
C ASN A 53 21.55 35.72 7.02
N GLY A 54 22.71 35.92 6.39
CA GLY A 54 23.60 37.03 6.71
C GLY A 54 24.75 37.18 5.71
N LEU A 55 24.56 38.12 4.77
CA LEU A 55 25.54 38.76 3.89
C LEU A 55 26.37 37.88 2.92
N SER A 56 26.02 37.99 1.64
CA SER A 56 26.95 37.84 0.52
C SER A 56 28.17 38.73 0.71
N THR A 57 29.35 38.12 0.82
CA THR A 57 30.60 38.76 0.40
C THR A 57 31.47 37.73 -0.29
N THR A 58 31.67 37.95 -1.58
CA THR A 58 32.62 37.22 -2.42
C THR A 58 34.03 37.40 -1.87
N LEU A 59 34.64 36.32 -1.40
CA LEU A 59 36.08 36.24 -1.15
C LEU A 59 36.59 34.90 -1.67
N THR A 60 37.44 35.01 -2.70
CA THR A 60 38.20 33.93 -3.32
C THR A 60 39.14 33.30 -2.29
N TRP A 61 38.84 32.08 -1.85
CA TRP A 61 39.68 31.39 -0.86
C TRP A 61 40.53 30.28 -1.51
N ARG A 62 41.82 30.56 -1.59
CA ARG A 62 42.90 29.68 -2.04
C ARG A 62 43.19 28.67 -0.93
N ARG A 63 42.93 27.37 -1.13
CA ARG A 63 43.19 26.33 -0.12
C ARG A 63 44.68 25.99 -0.04
N LYS A 64 45.33 26.43 1.03
CA LYS A 64 46.50 25.78 1.64
C LYS A 64 46.14 25.51 3.10
N THR A 65 45.57 24.34 3.38
CA THR A 65 45.26 23.93 4.77
C THR A 65 46.49 23.32 5.41
N ARG A 66 47.21 24.12 6.19
CA ARG A 66 48.13 23.64 7.22
C ARG A 66 47.28 23.21 8.43
N LYS A 67 47.31 21.91 8.75
CA LYS A 67 46.61 21.30 9.87
C LYS A 67 47.22 21.84 11.18
N LYS A 68 46.50 22.69 11.91
CA LYS A 68 46.84 23.01 13.31
C LYS A 68 46.01 22.08 14.19
N LYS A 69 46.67 21.09 14.80
CA LYS A 69 46.06 20.13 15.72
C LYS A 69 45.81 20.88 17.03
N ASN A 70 44.55 21.20 17.34
CA ASN A 70 44.16 21.51 18.73
C ASN A 70 44.14 20.19 19.50
N GLN A 71 44.72 20.18 20.69
CA GLN A 71 45.11 18.99 21.44
C GLN A 71 44.08 18.60 22.52
N ASP A 72 42.80 18.99 22.37
CA ASP A 72 41.74 18.76 23.37
C ASP A 72 40.46 18.09 22.80
N ASP A 73 40.46 17.58 21.56
CA ASP A 73 39.34 16.81 20.97
C ASP A 73 39.67 15.31 20.84
N GLU A 74 40.58 14.80 21.69
CA GLU A 74 40.80 13.35 21.79
C GLU A 74 39.61 12.71 22.51
N ASN A 75 38.84 11.92 21.75
CA ASN A 75 37.82 10.97 22.20
C ASN A 75 36.34 11.38 22.05
N LYS A 76 35.98 12.12 21.01
CA LYS A 76 34.58 12.11 20.50
C LYS A 76 34.47 11.10 19.37
N MET A 77 34.10 9.87 19.71
CA MET A 77 33.77 8.84 18.72
C MET A 77 32.52 9.28 17.94
N SER A 78 32.65 9.46 16.63
CA SER A 78 31.56 9.77 15.71
C SER A 78 30.76 8.52 15.39
N LEU A 79 29.48 8.67 15.04
CA LEU A 79 28.65 7.57 14.52
C LEU A 79 29.28 6.91 13.28
N LEU A 80 30.00 7.70 12.48
CA LEU A 80 30.70 7.25 11.28
C LEU A 80 32.00 6.50 11.58
N ASP A 81 32.50 6.58 12.82
CA ASP A 81 33.69 5.83 13.26
C ASP A 81 33.34 4.38 13.65
N LEU A 82 32.05 4.02 13.63
CA LEU A 82 31.60 2.65 13.87
C LEU A 82 31.92 1.74 12.67
N PRO A 83 32.18 0.44 12.90
CA PRO A 83 32.27 -0.54 11.83
C PRO A 83 31.00 -0.55 10.96
N ASP A 84 31.17 -0.74 9.64
CA ASP A 84 30.06 -0.65 8.69
C ASP A 84 28.86 -1.54 9.06
N LEU A 85 29.12 -2.79 9.49
CA LEU A 85 28.06 -3.70 9.94
C LEU A 85 27.29 -3.17 11.15
N THR A 86 27.98 -2.51 12.10
CA THR A 86 27.34 -1.93 13.28
C THR A 86 26.48 -0.73 12.89
N LEU A 87 26.98 0.12 11.99
CA LEU A 87 26.22 1.25 11.49
C LEU A 87 24.99 0.79 10.71
N ASP A 88 25.14 -0.19 9.81
CA ASP A 88 24.02 -0.75 9.06
C ASP A 88 22.96 -1.35 10.00
N CYS A 89 23.37 -2.09 11.04
CA CYS A 89 22.43 -2.59 12.07
C CYS A 89 21.66 -1.48 12.80
N ILE A 90 22.27 -0.31 12.99
CA ILE A 90 21.59 0.86 13.57
C ILE A 90 20.61 1.45 12.56
N LEU A 91 21.06 1.68 11.32
CA LEU A 91 20.24 2.26 10.26
C LEU A 91 19.04 1.37 9.93
N GLU A 92 19.19 0.05 9.93
CA GLU A 92 18.10 -0.92 9.71
C GLU A 92 16.96 -0.84 10.73
N LYS A 93 17.22 -0.29 11.93
CA LYS A 93 16.21 -0.12 12.97
C LYS A 93 15.39 1.16 12.83
N LEU A 94 15.87 2.11 12.02
CA LEU A 94 15.21 3.39 11.81
C LEU A 94 13.95 3.20 10.95
N SER A 95 12.91 3.98 11.24
CA SER A 95 11.76 4.10 10.37
C SER A 95 12.13 4.77 9.03
N PRO A 96 11.31 4.62 7.98
CA PRO A 96 11.54 5.32 6.71
C PRO A 96 11.71 6.84 6.85
N SER A 97 10.97 7.48 7.77
CA SER A 97 11.12 8.90 8.06
C SER A 97 12.44 9.24 8.76
N GLU A 98 12.92 8.38 9.65
CA GLU A 98 14.18 8.58 10.38
C GLU A 98 15.40 8.29 9.51
N LEU A 99 15.37 7.24 8.68
CA LEU A 99 16.37 6.99 7.64
C LEU A 99 16.55 8.21 6.76
N CYS A 100 15.42 8.81 6.43
CA CYS A 100 15.38 10.01 5.66
C CYS A 100 16.03 11.15 6.46
N ALA A 101 15.57 11.47 7.67
CA ALA A 101 16.20 12.52 8.49
C ALA A 101 17.73 12.34 8.62
N MET A 102 18.18 11.09 8.78
CA MET A 102 19.60 10.72 8.85
C MET A 102 20.36 10.97 7.54
N ALA A 103 19.71 10.72 6.40
CA ALA A 103 20.27 11.04 5.08
C ALA A 103 20.54 12.54 4.88
N CYS A 104 19.97 13.39 5.73
CA CYS A 104 20.11 14.84 5.66
C CYS A 104 21.28 15.40 6.50
N VAL A 105 21.94 14.56 7.31
CA VAL A 105 22.96 14.99 8.28
C VAL A 105 24.31 15.24 7.61
N CYS A 106 24.77 14.32 6.76
CA CYS A 106 26.02 14.46 6.01
C CYS A 106 26.00 13.61 4.73
N SER A 107 26.99 13.77 3.85
CA SER A 107 27.06 13.03 2.58
C SER A 107 27.24 11.53 2.76
N GLU A 108 28.04 11.09 3.73
CA GLU A 108 28.29 9.66 3.97
C GLU A 108 27.05 8.94 4.50
N LEU A 109 26.35 9.55 5.47
CA LEU A 109 25.09 9.02 5.98
C LEU A 109 24.00 9.04 4.91
N ARG A 110 23.99 10.05 4.03
CA ARG A 110 23.08 10.08 2.89
C ARG A 110 23.25 8.84 2.02
N ASP A 111 24.47 8.53 1.60
CA ASP A 111 24.74 7.44 0.67
C ASP A 111 24.37 6.09 1.29
N LYS A 112 24.60 5.91 2.60
CA LYS A 112 24.18 4.71 3.35
C LYS A 112 22.65 4.63 3.55
N CYS A 113 21.99 5.72 3.92
CA CYS A 113 20.54 5.74 4.19
C CYS A 113 19.67 5.57 2.93
N VAL A 114 20.21 5.84 1.74
CA VAL A 114 19.50 5.60 0.47
C VAL A 114 19.76 4.21 -0.12
N CYS A 115 20.60 3.39 0.52
CA CYS A 115 20.91 2.05 0.03
C CYS A 115 19.69 1.13 0.02
N ASP A 116 19.48 0.43 -1.10
CA ASP A 116 18.31 -0.41 -1.34
C ASP A 116 18.10 -1.51 -0.29
N HIS A 117 19.16 -2.05 0.32
CA HIS A 117 19.01 -3.14 1.30
C HIS A 117 18.21 -2.72 2.54
N LEU A 118 18.36 -1.47 3.00
CA LEU A 118 17.56 -0.91 4.09
C LEU A 118 16.09 -0.79 3.68
N TRP A 119 15.85 -0.29 2.46
CA TRP A 119 14.50 -0.06 1.95
C TRP A 119 13.77 -1.34 1.54
N LYS A 120 14.47 -2.41 1.14
CA LYS A 120 13.87 -3.73 0.83
C LYS A 120 13.13 -4.30 2.04
N LYS A 121 13.71 -4.19 3.25
CA LYS A 121 13.06 -4.65 4.48
C LYS A 121 11.79 -3.86 4.78
N HIS A 122 11.83 -2.53 4.65
CA HIS A 122 10.64 -1.69 4.84
C HIS A 122 9.56 -1.96 3.79
N MET A 123 9.97 -2.12 2.54
CA MET A 123 9.10 -2.43 1.42
C MET A 123 8.37 -3.75 1.64
N GLU A 124 9.08 -4.81 2.01
CA GLU A 124 8.48 -6.11 2.29
C GLU A 124 7.50 -6.04 3.47
N LYS A 125 7.93 -5.42 4.58
CA LYS A 125 7.11 -5.30 5.80
C LYS A 125 5.81 -4.51 5.58
N ARG A 126 5.86 -3.43 4.80
CA ARG A 126 4.71 -2.52 4.60
C ARG A 126 3.85 -2.93 3.41
N TRP A 127 4.49 -3.30 2.30
CA TRP A 127 3.87 -3.45 0.98
C TRP A 127 3.92 -4.88 0.45
N GLY A 128 4.72 -5.78 1.03
CA GLY A 128 4.90 -7.16 0.55
C GLY A 128 3.57 -7.91 0.36
N ARG A 129 2.61 -7.72 1.28
CA ARG A 129 1.27 -8.31 1.17
C ARG A 129 0.50 -7.92 -0.11
N LEU A 130 0.75 -6.75 -0.70
CA LEU A 130 0.01 -6.26 -1.88
C LEU A 130 0.86 -6.28 -3.16
N MET A 131 2.18 -6.25 -3.03
CA MET A 131 3.12 -6.15 -4.15
C MET A 131 3.43 -7.52 -4.76
N GLY A 132 2.40 -8.17 -5.30
CA GLY A 132 2.57 -9.37 -6.13
C GLY A 132 3.15 -9.06 -7.52
N ASP A 133 3.37 -10.10 -8.33
CA ASP A 133 4.09 -9.95 -9.61
C ASP A 133 3.44 -8.96 -10.58
N ALA A 134 2.11 -8.88 -10.60
CA ALA A 134 1.38 -7.92 -11.44
C ALA A 134 1.71 -6.47 -11.05
N ALA A 135 1.80 -6.16 -9.76
CA ALA A 135 2.15 -4.84 -9.27
C ALA A 135 3.63 -4.52 -9.50
N ILE A 136 4.51 -5.51 -9.30
CA ILE A 136 5.95 -5.39 -9.58
C ILE A 136 6.18 -5.14 -11.09
N LYS A 137 5.49 -5.87 -11.96
CA LYS A 137 5.55 -5.70 -13.41
C LYS A 137 5.07 -4.30 -13.82
N GLU A 138 3.94 -3.85 -13.27
CA GLU A 138 3.43 -2.49 -13.50
C GLU A 138 4.47 -1.44 -13.11
N TRP A 139 5.12 -1.61 -11.95
CA TRP A 139 6.16 -0.69 -11.48
C TRP A 139 7.35 -0.64 -12.43
N LYS A 140 7.85 -1.81 -12.85
CA LYS A 140 8.96 -1.91 -13.80
C LYS A 140 8.62 -1.25 -15.13
N THR A 141 7.41 -1.45 -15.65
CA THR A 141 6.95 -0.77 -16.87
C THR A 141 6.88 0.74 -16.66
N HIS A 142 6.33 1.20 -15.53
CA HIS A 142 6.26 2.62 -15.20
C HIS A 142 7.65 3.28 -15.18
N VAL A 143 8.63 2.66 -14.51
CA VAL A 143 10.01 3.13 -14.47
C VAL A 143 10.65 3.11 -15.86
N ALA A 144 10.44 2.05 -16.65
CA ALA A 144 10.97 1.95 -18.00
C ALA A 144 10.42 3.06 -18.91
N THR A 145 9.11 3.34 -18.85
CA THR A 145 8.49 4.46 -19.59
C THR A 145 9.08 5.79 -19.16
N LEU A 146 9.24 6.04 -17.87
CA LEU A 146 9.88 7.25 -17.36
C LEU A 146 11.31 7.41 -17.89
N MET A 147 12.10 6.34 -17.84
CA MET A 147 13.49 6.32 -18.32
C MET A 147 13.58 6.54 -19.83
N ALA A 148 12.65 5.97 -20.62
CA ALA A 148 12.57 6.20 -22.06
C ALA A 148 12.25 7.66 -22.40
N CYS A 149 11.27 8.27 -21.70
CA CYS A 149 10.96 9.69 -21.86
C CYS A 149 12.15 10.61 -21.55
N LEU A 150 12.95 10.26 -20.53
CA LEU A 150 14.17 11.01 -20.18
C LEU A 150 15.24 10.93 -21.27
N LYS A 151 15.40 9.77 -21.92
CA LYS A 151 16.38 9.56 -23.01
C LYS A 151 15.99 10.25 -24.32
N ASN A 152 14.70 10.31 -24.65
CA ASN A 152 14.19 10.86 -25.91
C ASN A 152 14.02 12.40 -25.91
N SER A 153 14.38 13.07 -24.81
CA SER A 153 14.33 14.52 -24.70
C SER A 153 15.53 15.16 -25.42
N ASN A 154 15.32 15.76 -26.59
CA ASN A 154 16.38 16.40 -27.39
C ASN A 154 17.21 17.43 -26.59
N PRO A 155 18.55 17.48 -26.78
CA PRO A 155 19.45 18.41 -26.08
C PRO A 155 19.17 19.90 -26.31
N SER A 156 18.41 20.27 -27.34
CA SER A 156 18.10 21.67 -27.68
C SER A 156 16.96 22.29 -26.86
N SER A 157 16.17 21.49 -26.13
CA SER A 157 15.10 21.98 -25.21
C SER A 157 15.53 22.01 -23.73
N TYR A 158 16.83 21.84 -23.47
CA TYR A 158 17.43 21.49 -22.18
C TYR A 158 17.07 22.41 -21.00
N ARG A 159 16.69 23.67 -21.23
CA ARG A 159 16.35 24.59 -20.13
C ARG A 159 14.90 24.51 -19.63
N SER A 160 13.91 24.26 -20.49
CA SER A 160 12.50 24.29 -20.05
C SER A 160 12.01 22.92 -19.57
N ASN A 161 12.32 21.85 -20.32
CA ASN A 161 11.85 20.50 -20.01
C ASN A 161 12.60 19.89 -18.83
N ALA A 162 13.94 19.97 -18.77
CA ALA A 162 14.69 19.43 -17.64
C ALA A 162 14.30 20.09 -16.31
N GLN A 163 13.94 21.38 -16.33
CA GLN A 163 13.47 22.12 -15.16
C GLN A 163 12.04 21.74 -14.76
N GLN A 164 11.16 21.45 -15.74
CA GLN A 164 9.80 20.94 -15.52
C GLN A 164 9.77 19.47 -15.03
N TRP A 165 10.73 18.65 -15.42
CA TRP A 165 10.81 17.24 -14.97
C TRP A 165 11.60 17.09 -13.69
N ARG A 166 12.67 17.87 -13.49
CA ARG A 166 13.29 18.04 -12.18
C ARG A 166 12.27 18.53 -11.18
N SER A 167 11.36 19.44 -11.54
CA SER A 167 10.27 19.90 -10.65
C SER A 167 9.20 18.82 -10.38
N ARG A 168 8.92 17.90 -11.33
CA ARG A 168 8.04 16.73 -11.13
C ARG A 168 8.67 15.64 -10.27
N LEU A 169 9.93 15.25 -10.49
CA LEU A 169 10.67 14.35 -9.60
C LEU A 169 10.85 14.96 -8.20
N ALA A 170 11.14 16.26 -8.14
CA ALA A 170 11.16 17.08 -6.93
C ALA A 170 9.81 17.20 -6.21
N ALA A 171 8.69 17.14 -6.94
CA ALA A 171 7.34 17.08 -6.38
C ALA A 171 6.98 15.65 -5.96
N ASN A 172 7.53 14.65 -6.65
CA ASN A 172 7.42 13.23 -6.33
C ASN A 172 8.15 12.89 -5.04
N LEU A 173 9.19 13.66 -4.72
CA LEU A 173 10.01 13.59 -3.52
C LEU A 173 9.69 14.71 -2.51
N LYS A 174 8.44 15.20 -2.41
CA LYS A 174 8.10 16.21 -1.37
C LYS A 174 8.46 15.81 0.08
N PRO A 175 8.38 14.52 0.49
CA PRO A 175 8.94 14.07 1.77
C PRO A 175 10.48 13.94 1.76
N PHE A 176 11.11 13.95 0.59
CA PHE A 176 12.54 13.73 0.33
C PHE A 176 13.16 14.89 -0.46
N SER A 177 12.75 16.12 -0.10
CA SER A 177 13.09 17.34 -0.84
C SER A 177 14.60 17.63 -0.87
N TRP A 178 15.41 16.98 -0.01
CA TRP A 178 16.87 17.03 -0.04
C TRP A 178 17.51 16.32 -1.22
N LEU A 179 16.84 15.40 -1.92
CA LEU A 179 17.43 14.78 -3.11
C LEU A 179 17.60 15.80 -4.25
N LYS A 180 17.13 17.04 -4.05
CA LYS A 180 17.29 18.19 -4.94
C LYS A 180 18.63 18.92 -4.79
N THR A 181 19.40 18.74 -3.72
CA THR A 181 20.66 19.48 -3.54
C THR A 181 21.82 18.82 -4.27
N ASN A 182 21.81 18.92 -5.61
CA ASN A 182 23.04 18.93 -6.38
C ASN A 182 23.77 20.25 -6.11
N HIS A 183 24.50 20.33 -4.99
CA HIS A 183 25.56 21.32 -4.86
C HIS A 183 26.71 20.89 -5.78
N GLY A 184 27.16 21.83 -6.62
CA GLY A 184 27.91 21.58 -7.84
C GLY A 184 29.11 20.64 -7.66
N CYS A 185 29.09 19.55 -8.43
CA CYS A 185 30.29 18.80 -8.74
C CYS A 185 30.82 19.31 -10.09
N HIS A 186 31.95 19.98 -10.07
CA HIS A 186 32.82 20.08 -11.24
C HIS A 186 33.20 18.68 -11.71
N ASN A 187 33.08 18.45 -13.01
CA ASN A 187 33.66 17.34 -13.80
C ASN A 187 34.34 16.22 -13.01
N GLY A 188 33.58 15.16 -12.76
CA GLY A 188 34.06 13.85 -12.37
C GLY A 188 32.89 12.90 -12.42
N GLY A 189 32.88 11.97 -13.38
CA GLY A 189 31.75 11.08 -13.63
C GLY A 189 31.44 10.20 -12.42
N SER A 190 30.45 10.60 -11.63
CA SER A 190 29.71 9.71 -10.75
C SER A 190 28.37 10.37 -10.43
N SER A 191 27.33 9.93 -11.13
CA SER A 191 25.96 10.43 -11.02
C SER A 191 25.31 9.96 -9.71
N SER A 192 25.50 10.70 -8.62
CA SER A 192 24.89 10.44 -7.31
C SER A 192 23.44 10.92 -7.20
N SER A 193 22.65 10.80 -8.28
CA SER A 193 21.19 10.90 -8.20
C SER A 193 20.66 9.50 -7.92
N SER A 194 19.98 9.31 -6.78
CA SER A 194 19.29 8.05 -6.48
C SER A 194 18.52 7.61 -7.74
N PRO A 195 18.86 6.45 -8.31
CA PRO A 195 18.37 6.09 -9.62
C PRO A 195 16.86 5.89 -9.52
N ILE A 196 16.16 6.28 -10.57
CA ILE A 196 14.69 6.24 -10.69
C ILE A 196 14.16 4.78 -10.58
N ASP A 197 15.06 3.79 -10.50
CA ASP A 197 14.78 2.36 -10.27
C ASP A 197 15.04 1.87 -8.82
N SER A 198 15.47 2.74 -7.90
CA SER A 198 15.78 2.34 -6.52
C SER A 198 14.53 1.92 -5.73
N VAL A 199 14.73 1.05 -4.73
CA VAL A 199 13.66 0.58 -3.84
C VAL A 199 13.13 1.73 -2.98
N MET A 200 14.00 2.65 -2.57
CA MET A 200 13.60 3.89 -1.89
C MET A 200 12.62 4.71 -2.76
N TYR A 201 12.94 4.89 -4.04
CA TYR A 201 12.08 5.64 -4.96
C TYR A 201 10.72 4.98 -5.12
N TRP A 202 10.70 3.65 -5.22
CA TRP A 202 9.46 2.87 -5.27
C TRP A 202 8.61 3.06 -4.01
N TYR A 203 9.21 2.84 -2.83
CA TYR A 203 8.55 3.01 -1.54
C TYR A 203 7.96 4.42 -1.39
N SER A 204 8.72 5.45 -1.76
CA SER A 204 8.28 6.84 -1.77
C SER A 204 7.05 7.09 -2.64
N ASN A 205 7.00 6.53 -3.84
CA ASN A 205 5.87 6.72 -4.76
C ASN A 205 4.60 6.02 -4.27
N LEU A 206 4.73 4.89 -3.59
CA LEU A 206 3.63 4.20 -2.93
C LEU A 206 3.10 5.02 -1.74
N GLU A 207 3.97 5.38 -0.78
CA GLU A 207 3.59 6.13 0.42
C GLU A 207 2.98 7.51 0.10
N SER A 208 3.46 8.16 -0.96
CA SER A 208 2.93 9.47 -1.36
C SER A 208 1.69 9.40 -2.27
N GLY A 209 1.18 8.19 -2.56
CA GLY A 209 -0.01 8.02 -3.39
C GLY A 209 0.18 8.50 -4.83
N LYS A 210 1.36 8.31 -5.40
CA LYS A 210 1.69 8.75 -6.77
C LYS A 210 1.64 7.65 -7.79
N PHE A 211 1.74 6.41 -7.33
CA PHE A 211 1.70 5.23 -8.17
C PHE A 211 0.36 4.51 -8.02
N TRP A 212 -0.26 4.21 -9.16
CA TRP A 212 -1.41 3.32 -9.26
C TRP A 212 -0.92 1.93 -9.62
N PHE A 213 -1.38 0.90 -8.91
CA PHE A 213 -0.96 -0.47 -9.16
C PHE A 213 -2.16 -1.43 -9.18
N PRO A 214 -2.06 -2.56 -9.92
CA PRO A 214 -3.11 -3.57 -9.95
C PRO A 214 -3.21 -4.29 -8.60
N ALA A 215 -4.42 -4.43 -8.11
CA ALA A 215 -4.77 -5.24 -6.95
C ALA A 215 -6.20 -5.77 -7.14
N GLN A 216 -6.63 -6.67 -6.25
CA GLN A 216 -8.02 -7.08 -6.18
C GLN A 216 -8.68 -6.55 -4.91
N VAL A 217 -9.92 -6.09 -5.05
CA VAL A 217 -10.74 -5.51 -3.98
C VAL A 217 -11.88 -6.46 -3.64
N TYR A 218 -11.92 -6.88 -2.38
CA TYR A 218 -13.04 -7.62 -1.82
C TYR A 218 -14.25 -6.72 -1.58
N ASN A 219 -15.45 -7.28 -1.78
CA ASN A 219 -16.74 -6.67 -1.53
C ASN A 219 -16.82 -5.27 -2.12
N ARG A 220 -16.66 -5.16 -3.45
CA ARG A 220 -16.77 -3.90 -4.20
C ARG A 220 -18.00 -3.09 -3.71
N GLU A 221 -17.88 -1.76 -3.71
CA GLU A 221 -18.95 -0.86 -3.26
C GLU A 221 -19.33 -1.13 -1.80
N ASN A 222 -18.31 -1.45 -1.00
CA ASN A 222 -18.43 -1.73 0.43
C ASN A 222 -19.46 -2.80 0.79
N GLY A 223 -19.55 -3.86 -0.02
CA GLY A 223 -20.45 -4.98 0.24
C GLY A 223 -21.92 -4.65 0.00
N HIS A 224 -22.22 -3.79 -0.97
CA HIS A 224 -23.56 -3.73 -1.54
C HIS A 224 -24.02 -5.15 -1.92
N VAL A 225 -25.29 -5.48 -1.67
CA VAL A 225 -25.83 -6.85 -1.71
C VAL A 225 -25.39 -7.64 -2.95
N GLY A 226 -25.42 -7.02 -4.13
CA GLY A 226 -25.01 -7.66 -5.39
C GLY A 226 -23.50 -7.95 -5.56
N PHE A 227 -22.64 -7.41 -4.70
CA PHE A 227 -21.18 -7.59 -4.73
C PHE A 227 -20.66 -8.25 -3.45
N MET A 228 -21.55 -8.78 -2.62
CA MET A 228 -21.17 -9.43 -1.38
C MET A 228 -20.49 -10.77 -1.66
N MET A 229 -19.45 -11.09 -0.88
CA MET A 229 -18.62 -12.27 -1.08
C MET A 229 -17.96 -12.31 -2.47
N SER A 230 -17.67 -11.13 -3.03
CA SER A 230 -17.02 -10.99 -4.33
C SER A 230 -15.65 -10.31 -4.26
N CYS A 231 -14.82 -10.50 -5.28
CA CYS A 231 -13.50 -9.89 -5.43
C CYS A 231 -13.30 -9.43 -6.88
N TYR A 232 -12.81 -8.20 -7.08
CA TYR A 232 -12.66 -7.59 -8.40
C TYR A 232 -11.30 -6.97 -8.64
N ASP A 233 -10.81 -7.05 -9.87
CA ASP A 233 -9.61 -6.33 -10.28
C ASP A 233 -9.84 -4.82 -10.27
N ALA A 234 -8.88 -4.10 -9.70
CA ALA A 234 -8.85 -2.65 -9.67
C ALA A 234 -7.42 -2.13 -9.78
N LYS A 235 -7.28 -0.91 -10.28
CA LYS A 235 -6.09 -0.10 -10.02
C LYS A 235 -6.30 0.60 -8.69
N VAL A 236 -5.38 0.45 -7.75
CA VAL A 236 -5.46 1.07 -6.43
C VAL A 236 -4.35 2.08 -6.23
N ARG A 237 -4.62 3.07 -5.37
CA ARG A 237 -3.68 4.11 -4.97
C ARG A 237 -3.84 4.40 -3.49
N TYR A 238 -2.73 4.47 -2.78
CA TYR A 238 -2.71 4.73 -1.35
C TYR A 238 -2.94 6.21 -1.02
N ASP A 239 -3.67 6.48 0.05
CA ASP A 239 -3.80 7.79 0.71
C ASP A 239 -3.24 7.68 2.13
N ASN A 240 -2.10 8.33 2.35
CA ASN A 240 -1.44 8.34 3.65
C ASN A 240 -2.22 9.11 4.72
N ARG A 241 -3.07 10.07 4.35
CA ARG A 241 -3.79 10.90 5.33
C ARG A 241 -4.84 10.08 6.07
N THR A 242 -5.47 9.14 5.39
CA THR A 242 -6.52 8.26 5.94
C THR A 242 -6.01 6.84 6.19
N ASN A 243 -4.79 6.50 5.75
CA ASN A 243 -4.24 5.13 5.75
C ASN A 243 -5.17 4.13 5.03
N THR A 244 -5.74 4.56 3.89
CA THR A 244 -6.65 3.78 3.05
C THR A 244 -6.26 3.88 1.58
N PHE A 245 -7.06 3.26 0.70
CA PHE A 245 -6.85 3.28 -0.73
C PHE A 245 -8.05 3.88 -1.47
N GLN A 246 -7.75 4.49 -2.60
CA GLN A 246 -8.70 4.72 -3.66
C GLN A 246 -8.58 3.59 -4.67
N ALA A 247 -9.68 2.93 -4.99
CA ALA A 247 -9.74 1.90 -6.02
C ALA A 247 -10.42 2.44 -7.27
N ARG A 248 -9.93 2.04 -8.44
CA ARG A 248 -10.53 2.32 -9.74
C ARG A 248 -10.74 1.01 -10.48
N TYR A 249 -12.00 0.69 -10.74
CA TYR A 249 -12.40 -0.50 -11.48
C TYR A 249 -12.37 -0.20 -12.98
N SER A 250 -12.07 -1.19 -13.79
CA SER A 250 -12.27 -1.10 -15.24
C SER A 250 -13.77 -1.12 -15.55
N ALA A 251 -14.44 0.02 -15.46
CA ALA A 251 -15.87 0.11 -15.70
C ALA A 251 -16.16 0.23 -17.20
N HIS A 252 -17.08 -0.60 -17.70
CA HIS A 252 -18.12 -0.12 -18.59
C HIS A 252 -19.29 0.37 -17.69
N GLY A 253 -19.34 1.66 -17.30
CA GLY A 253 -20.46 2.20 -16.50
C GLY A 253 -20.13 3.31 -15.49
N ARG A 254 -21.17 3.96 -14.92
CA ARG A 254 -21.07 5.15 -14.04
C ARG A 254 -20.44 4.81 -12.68
N ARG A 255 -19.45 5.64 -12.29
CA ARG A 255 -18.65 5.63 -11.04
C ARG A 255 -17.78 4.39 -10.86
N ALA A 256 -16.68 4.41 -11.61
CA ALA A 256 -15.61 3.43 -11.57
C ALA A 256 -14.63 3.58 -10.39
N ALA A 257 -14.96 4.32 -9.34
CA ALA A 257 -14.02 4.63 -8.26
C ALA A 257 -14.64 4.49 -6.87
N GLU A 258 -13.93 3.80 -5.98
CA GLU A 258 -14.27 3.61 -4.58
C GLU A 258 -13.19 4.25 -3.71
N GLU A 259 -13.61 4.94 -2.65
CA GLU A 259 -12.71 5.60 -1.69
C GLU A 259 -12.72 4.86 -0.35
N ASN A 260 -11.72 5.12 0.47
CA ASN A 260 -11.59 4.55 1.81
C ASN A 260 -11.51 3.00 1.84
N VAL A 261 -10.97 2.39 0.79
CA VAL A 261 -10.74 0.94 0.75
C VAL A 261 -9.65 0.60 1.76
N THR A 262 -9.95 -0.29 2.70
CA THR A 262 -9.01 -0.66 3.76
C THR A 262 -8.01 -1.72 3.31
N TRP A 263 -6.87 -1.83 4.00
CA TRP A 263 -5.85 -2.85 3.72
C TRP A 263 -6.44 -4.27 3.71
N GLN A 264 -7.33 -4.58 4.65
CA GLN A 264 -7.93 -5.91 4.80
C GLN A 264 -8.81 -6.31 3.60
N ARG A 265 -9.36 -5.33 2.87
CA ARG A 265 -10.17 -5.55 1.68
C ARG A 265 -9.35 -5.66 0.39
N LEU A 266 -8.02 -5.57 0.47
CA LEU A 266 -7.14 -5.73 -0.67
C LEU A 266 -6.40 -7.06 -0.62
N ARG A 267 -6.18 -7.65 -1.79
CA ARG A 267 -5.21 -8.72 -2.04
C ARG A 267 -4.42 -8.42 -3.33
N PRO A 268 -3.26 -9.07 -3.55
CA PRO A 268 -2.57 -8.98 -4.83
C PRO A 268 -3.48 -9.36 -6.01
N ALA A 269 -3.26 -8.73 -7.16
CA ALA A 269 -3.96 -9.16 -8.38
C ALA A 269 -3.47 -10.56 -8.79
N LEU A 270 -4.40 -11.39 -9.25
CA LEU A 270 -4.07 -12.70 -9.82
C LEU A 270 -3.36 -12.47 -11.15
N VAL A 271 -2.13 -12.98 -11.27
CA VAL A 271 -1.23 -12.71 -12.40
C VAL A 271 -1.64 -13.51 -13.64
N GLU A 272 -2.35 -14.61 -13.45
CA GLU A 272 -2.55 -15.64 -14.47
C GLU A 272 -3.72 -15.41 -15.41
N THR A 273 -4.65 -14.52 -15.09
CA THR A 273 -5.89 -14.39 -15.87
C THR A 273 -6.25 -12.91 -15.98
N GLU A 274 -6.29 -12.38 -17.21
CA GLU A 274 -6.84 -11.05 -17.42
C GLU A 274 -8.30 -11.02 -16.98
N SER A 275 -8.81 -9.85 -16.59
CA SER A 275 -10.15 -9.70 -16.03
C SER A 275 -11.28 -10.22 -16.95
N ARG A 276 -11.02 -10.38 -18.25
CA ARG A 276 -11.98 -10.90 -19.25
C ARG A 276 -11.74 -12.35 -19.64
N ASP A 277 -10.61 -12.91 -19.26
CA ASP A 277 -10.22 -14.26 -19.64
C ASP A 277 -10.89 -15.27 -18.73
N LEU A 278 -11.32 -16.37 -19.34
CA LEU A 278 -11.89 -17.49 -18.62
C LEU A 278 -10.74 -18.26 -17.92
N HIS A 279 -10.83 -18.40 -16.61
CA HIS A 279 -9.87 -19.19 -15.85
C HIS A 279 -10.04 -20.69 -16.16
N VAL A 280 -8.92 -21.38 -16.38
CA VAL A 280 -8.91 -22.83 -16.65
C VAL A 280 -9.13 -23.57 -15.34
N SER A 281 -10.24 -24.31 -15.24
CA SER A 281 -10.64 -24.98 -14.01
C SER A 281 -10.05 -26.39 -13.93
N ASP A 282 -8.91 -26.55 -13.26
CA ASP A 282 -8.24 -27.84 -13.05
C ASP A 282 -8.78 -28.63 -11.85
N CYS A 283 -9.48 -27.95 -10.94
CA CYS A 283 -9.90 -28.51 -9.66
C CYS A 283 -11.26 -29.25 -9.68
N LEU A 284 -12.07 -29.09 -10.74
CA LEU A 284 -13.47 -29.53 -10.76
C LEU A 284 -13.67 -31.02 -10.49
N GLN A 285 -12.76 -31.88 -10.96
CA GLN A 285 -12.84 -33.33 -10.72
C GLN A 285 -12.61 -33.70 -9.25
N GLY A 286 -11.83 -32.89 -8.52
CA GLY A 286 -11.46 -33.14 -7.13
C GLY A 286 -12.35 -32.46 -6.08
N LEU A 287 -13.33 -31.64 -6.49
CA LEU A 287 -14.20 -30.91 -5.57
C LEU A 287 -15.14 -31.85 -4.81
N ARG A 288 -15.11 -31.75 -3.48
CA ARG A 288 -15.93 -32.51 -2.53
C ARG A 288 -16.84 -31.58 -1.75
N PRO A 289 -18.03 -32.04 -1.31
CA PRO A 289 -18.87 -31.26 -0.41
C PRO A 289 -18.07 -30.74 0.79
N GLY A 290 -18.26 -29.46 1.12
CA GLY A 290 -17.52 -28.75 2.17
C GLY A 290 -16.22 -28.07 1.71
N ASP A 291 -15.71 -28.36 0.51
CA ASP A 291 -14.60 -27.61 -0.07
C ASP A 291 -15.00 -26.15 -0.30
N HIS A 292 -14.05 -25.23 -0.18
CA HIS A 292 -14.24 -23.81 -0.47
C HIS A 292 -13.70 -23.48 -1.86
N PHE A 293 -14.37 -22.59 -2.57
CA PHE A 293 -13.97 -22.21 -3.92
C PHE A 293 -14.18 -20.71 -4.20
N GLU A 294 -13.53 -20.24 -5.26
CA GLU A 294 -13.87 -19.01 -5.96
C GLU A 294 -14.34 -19.36 -7.38
N ILE A 295 -15.40 -18.73 -7.84
CA ILE A 295 -15.92 -18.88 -9.21
C ILE A 295 -16.00 -17.53 -9.91
N GLN A 296 -15.57 -17.49 -11.16
CA GLN A 296 -15.76 -16.31 -12.00
C GLN A 296 -17.24 -16.10 -12.30
N TRP A 297 -17.72 -14.88 -12.17
CA TRP A 297 -19.07 -14.51 -12.58
C TRP A 297 -19.09 -13.13 -13.23
N ARG A 298 -19.96 -12.96 -14.23
CA ARG A 298 -20.26 -11.64 -14.84
C ARG A 298 -21.72 -11.56 -15.25
N ARG A 299 -22.29 -10.36 -15.18
CA ARG A 299 -23.69 -10.12 -15.56
C ARG A 299 -23.93 -10.25 -17.07
N THR A 300 -23.06 -9.63 -17.86
CA THR A 300 -23.09 -9.70 -19.34
C THR A 300 -21.66 -9.90 -19.85
N LYS A 301 -21.53 -10.35 -21.10
CA LYS A 301 -20.23 -10.59 -21.74
C LYS A 301 -19.39 -9.33 -21.95
N GLU A 302 -20.01 -8.16 -21.84
CA GLU A 302 -19.33 -6.87 -21.92
C GLU A 302 -18.51 -6.56 -20.66
N PHE A 303 -18.93 -7.10 -19.51
CA PHE A 303 -18.25 -6.90 -18.23
C PHE A 303 -17.08 -7.87 -18.02
N PRO A 304 -16.03 -7.44 -17.30
CA PRO A 304 -15.05 -8.37 -16.76
C PRO A 304 -15.67 -9.31 -15.74
N TYR A 305 -15.02 -10.45 -15.51
CA TYR A 305 -15.36 -11.35 -14.42
C TYR A 305 -14.98 -10.72 -13.07
N GLY A 306 -15.83 -10.94 -12.07
CA GLY A 306 -15.43 -10.92 -10.67
C GLY A 306 -15.35 -12.35 -10.13
N TRP A 307 -14.78 -12.51 -8.95
CA TRP A 307 -14.65 -13.80 -8.28
C TRP A 307 -15.61 -13.88 -7.09
N TRP A 308 -16.45 -14.90 -7.02
CA TRP A 308 -17.37 -15.13 -5.91
C TRP A 308 -16.94 -16.31 -5.08
N PHE A 309 -16.95 -16.13 -3.77
CA PHE A 309 -16.71 -17.19 -2.81
C PHE A 309 -17.95 -18.06 -2.62
N GLY A 310 -17.72 -19.37 -2.53
CA GLY A 310 -18.76 -20.33 -2.18
C GLY A 310 -18.20 -21.59 -1.52
N VAL A 311 -19.12 -22.49 -1.16
CA VAL A 311 -18.83 -23.80 -0.56
C VAL A 311 -19.46 -24.86 -1.44
N VAL A 312 -18.77 -25.97 -1.67
CA VAL A 312 -19.33 -27.09 -2.44
C VAL A 312 -20.45 -27.73 -1.63
N GLY A 313 -21.64 -27.80 -2.22
CA GLY A 313 -22.82 -28.41 -1.64
C GLY A 313 -22.93 -29.90 -1.95
N HIS A 314 -23.89 -30.56 -1.29
CA HIS A 314 -24.32 -31.90 -1.66
C HIS A 314 -25.32 -31.86 -2.81
N LEU A 315 -25.40 -32.94 -3.59
CA LEU A 315 -26.48 -33.15 -4.57
C LEU A 315 -27.84 -33.22 -3.87
N GLN A 316 -28.91 -32.83 -4.56
CA GLN A 316 -30.26 -32.77 -3.97
C GLN A 316 -30.73 -34.10 -3.38
N ASN A 317 -30.33 -35.22 -3.99
CA ASN A 317 -30.71 -36.57 -3.54
C ASN A 317 -29.70 -37.20 -2.56
N CYS A 318 -28.73 -36.43 -2.08
CA CYS A 318 -27.71 -36.92 -1.15
C CYS A 318 -28.12 -36.64 0.29
N VAL A 319 -28.01 -37.66 1.14
CA VAL A 319 -28.36 -37.61 2.57
C VAL A 319 -27.33 -36.81 3.41
N GLY A 320 -26.19 -36.45 2.82
CA GLY A 320 -25.15 -35.64 3.49
C GLY A 320 -24.20 -36.44 4.38
N GLU A 321 -24.09 -37.75 4.15
CA GLU A 321 -23.19 -38.63 4.90
C GLU A 321 -21.70 -38.40 4.55
N GLU A 322 -20.81 -38.74 5.48
CA GLU A 322 -19.35 -38.59 5.33
C GLU A 322 -18.79 -39.31 4.08
N ASN A 323 -19.43 -40.41 3.66
CA ASN A 323 -19.07 -41.22 2.49
C ASN A 323 -19.98 -40.99 1.27
N CYS A 324 -20.50 -39.77 1.10
CA CYS A 324 -21.35 -39.45 -0.03
C CYS A 324 -20.67 -39.69 -1.39
N ARG A 325 -21.46 -40.11 -2.39
CA ARG A 325 -20.98 -40.35 -3.78
C ARG A 325 -20.99 -39.10 -4.66
N CYS A 326 -21.16 -37.90 -4.08
CA CYS A 326 -21.23 -36.64 -4.84
C CYS A 326 -19.97 -36.32 -5.65
N VAL A 327 -18.83 -36.89 -5.26
CA VAL A 327 -17.55 -36.72 -5.98
C VAL A 327 -17.54 -37.47 -7.31
N SER A 328 -18.22 -38.61 -7.37
CA SER A 328 -18.29 -39.47 -8.56
C SER A 328 -19.35 -39.02 -9.57
N ASP A 329 -20.23 -38.10 -9.19
CA ASP A 329 -21.25 -37.54 -10.08
C ASP A 329 -20.61 -36.56 -11.08
N GLU A 330 -21.17 -36.52 -12.29
CA GLU A 330 -20.71 -35.58 -13.32
C GLU A 330 -21.01 -34.13 -12.95
N ASN A 331 -21.96 -33.90 -12.05
CA ASN A 331 -22.36 -32.58 -11.60
C ASN A 331 -21.79 -32.27 -10.21
N VAL A 332 -21.45 -31.00 -10.01
CA VAL A 332 -21.03 -30.45 -8.73
C VAL A 332 -21.94 -29.26 -8.37
N VAL A 333 -22.39 -29.23 -7.11
CA VAL A 333 -23.25 -28.15 -6.60
C VAL A 333 -22.37 -27.08 -5.98
N MET A 334 -22.53 -25.86 -6.48
CA MET A 334 -21.83 -24.67 -6.02
C MET A 334 -22.80 -23.87 -5.14
N GLU A 335 -22.55 -23.83 -3.83
CA GLU A 335 -23.45 -23.22 -2.84
C GLU A 335 -22.91 -21.86 -2.35
N PHE A 336 -23.76 -20.84 -2.40
CA PHE A 336 -23.52 -19.48 -1.95
C PHE A 336 -24.34 -19.22 -0.68
N ARG A 337 -23.77 -19.59 0.47
CA ARG A 337 -24.46 -19.59 1.78
C ARG A 337 -24.80 -18.20 2.32
N GLN A 338 -24.35 -17.14 1.66
CA GLN A 338 -24.78 -15.77 1.97
C GLN A 338 -26.25 -15.52 1.58
N PHE A 339 -26.83 -16.32 0.69
CA PHE A 339 -28.22 -16.19 0.26
C PHE A 339 -29.17 -17.15 1.00
N ARG A 340 -30.44 -16.75 1.10
CA ARG A 340 -31.50 -17.58 1.67
C ARG A 340 -31.78 -18.84 0.84
N PRO A 341 -32.27 -19.94 1.47
CA PRO A 341 -32.64 -21.18 0.78
C PRO A 341 -33.49 -21.01 -0.48
N GLU A 342 -34.40 -20.04 -0.47
CA GLU A 342 -35.37 -19.79 -1.54
C GLU A 342 -34.80 -18.95 -2.68
N SER A 343 -33.60 -18.38 -2.50
CA SER A 343 -32.99 -17.47 -3.47
C SER A 343 -32.48 -18.24 -4.70
N PRO A 344 -32.78 -17.79 -5.93
CA PRO A 344 -32.25 -18.41 -7.14
C PRO A 344 -30.73 -18.28 -7.25
N TRP A 345 -30.12 -17.39 -6.46
CA TRP A 345 -28.67 -17.17 -6.41
C TRP A 345 -27.95 -18.07 -5.42
N LYS A 346 -28.68 -18.87 -4.62
CA LYS A 346 -28.07 -19.70 -3.58
C LYS A 346 -27.26 -20.85 -4.15
N THR A 347 -27.72 -21.48 -5.23
CA THR A 347 -27.06 -22.66 -5.77
C THR A 347 -26.99 -22.59 -7.28
N THR A 348 -25.85 -23.00 -7.83
CA THR A 348 -25.72 -23.32 -9.25
C THR A 348 -25.07 -24.70 -9.39
N VAL A 349 -25.30 -25.35 -10.53
CA VAL A 349 -24.80 -26.70 -10.81
C VAL A 349 -23.88 -26.64 -12.02
N LEU A 350 -22.67 -27.17 -11.87
CA LEU A 350 -21.67 -27.23 -12.94
C LEU A 350 -21.38 -28.68 -13.32
N ASN A 351 -21.08 -28.92 -14.59
CA ASN A 351 -20.60 -30.21 -15.05
C ASN A 351 -19.07 -30.28 -14.88
N ARG A 352 -18.53 -31.39 -14.34
CA ARG A 352 -17.10 -31.54 -14.05
C ARG A 352 -16.22 -31.79 -15.28
N LYS A 353 -16.74 -32.42 -16.34
CA LYS A 353 -15.95 -32.91 -17.48
C LYS A 353 -15.72 -31.84 -18.55
N ASP A 354 -16.75 -31.06 -18.86
CA ASP A 354 -16.74 -30.12 -20.00
C ASP A 354 -17.10 -28.68 -19.59
N HIS A 355 -16.75 -28.28 -18.36
CA HIS A 355 -17.09 -26.95 -17.87
C HIS A 355 -16.49 -25.85 -18.75
N ARG A 356 -17.37 -24.99 -19.26
CA ARG A 356 -17.05 -23.73 -19.93
C ARG A 356 -17.85 -22.62 -19.26
N GLU A 357 -17.76 -21.41 -19.77
CA GLU A 357 -18.72 -20.39 -19.36
C GLU A 357 -20.16 -20.86 -19.63
N THR A 358 -20.98 -20.92 -18.57
CA THR A 358 -22.39 -21.30 -18.62
C THR A 358 -23.27 -20.20 -18.02
N GLY A 359 -24.55 -20.16 -18.39
CA GLY A 359 -25.50 -19.16 -17.90
C GLY A 359 -26.07 -18.27 -19.01
N ASN A 360 -26.73 -17.20 -18.61
CA ASN A 360 -27.47 -16.30 -19.50
C ASN A 360 -27.56 -14.89 -18.89
N GLU A 361 -28.20 -13.95 -19.58
CA GLU A 361 -28.33 -12.56 -19.10
C GLU A 361 -29.22 -12.38 -17.88
N VAL A 362 -30.06 -13.38 -17.56
CA VAL A 362 -30.96 -13.37 -16.40
C VAL A 362 -30.21 -13.81 -15.14
N SER A 363 -29.45 -14.90 -15.21
CA SER A 363 -28.68 -15.48 -14.08
C SER A 363 -27.22 -15.04 -14.05
N GLY A 364 -26.78 -14.25 -15.03
CA GLY A 364 -25.37 -14.03 -15.31
C GLY A 364 -24.66 -15.29 -15.83
N PHE A 365 -23.38 -15.10 -16.13
CA PHE A 365 -22.49 -16.10 -16.69
C PHE A 365 -21.47 -16.54 -15.65
N TYR A 366 -21.41 -17.85 -15.39
CA TYR A 366 -20.47 -18.51 -14.50
C TYR A 366 -19.30 -19.07 -15.32
N GLY A 367 -18.09 -18.65 -14.97
CA GLY A 367 -16.85 -18.98 -15.67
C GLY A 367 -15.99 -19.96 -14.89
N GLY A 368 -14.69 -19.69 -14.84
CA GLY A 368 -13.71 -20.59 -14.25
C GLY A 368 -13.83 -20.73 -12.73
N VAL A 369 -13.41 -21.87 -12.21
CA VAL A 369 -13.48 -22.24 -10.80
C VAL A 369 -12.08 -22.53 -10.27
N LYS A 370 -11.75 -21.92 -9.14
CA LYS A 370 -10.53 -22.14 -8.37
C LYS A 370 -10.90 -22.72 -7.00
N LYS A 371 -10.33 -23.88 -6.65
CA LYS A 371 -10.44 -24.41 -5.28
C LYS A 371 -9.55 -23.60 -4.33
N LEU A 372 -10.08 -23.25 -3.17
CA LEU A 372 -9.30 -22.61 -2.10
C LEU A 372 -8.69 -23.70 -1.21
N GLY A 373 -7.36 -23.71 -1.13
CA GLY A 373 -6.62 -24.78 -0.43
C GLY A 373 -6.06 -24.36 0.93
N THR A 374 -5.87 -23.06 1.15
CA THR A 374 -5.20 -22.55 2.36
C THR A 374 -6.19 -22.03 3.40
N GLU A 375 -5.86 -22.22 4.68
CA GLU A 375 -6.69 -21.71 5.78
C GLU A 375 -6.74 -20.18 5.78
N GLU A 376 -5.67 -19.53 5.34
CA GLU A 376 -5.55 -18.08 5.25
C GLU A 376 -6.51 -17.48 4.21
N GLU A 377 -6.65 -18.10 3.03
CA GLU A 377 -7.60 -17.68 1.98
C GLU A 377 -9.03 -17.78 2.52
N VAL A 378 -9.40 -18.93 3.09
CA VAL A 378 -10.74 -19.19 3.63
C VAL A 378 -11.05 -18.26 4.81
N SER A 379 -10.10 -18.08 5.73
CA SER A 379 -10.25 -17.18 6.88
C SER A 379 -10.42 -15.72 6.46
N THR A 380 -9.79 -15.31 5.36
CA THR A 380 -9.98 -13.96 4.80
C THR A 380 -11.41 -13.75 4.34
N TRP A 381 -11.98 -14.71 3.62
CA TRP A 381 -13.39 -14.66 3.23
C TRP A 381 -14.35 -14.70 4.41
N LYS A 382 -14.09 -15.56 5.41
CA LYS A 382 -14.90 -15.63 6.64
C LYS A 382 -14.93 -14.32 7.42
N ARG A 383 -13.83 -13.56 7.47
CA ARG A 383 -13.80 -12.23 8.09
C ARG A 383 -14.62 -11.18 7.33
N LEU A 384 -14.87 -11.41 6.04
CA LEU A 384 -15.64 -10.53 5.16
C LEU A 384 -17.10 -10.99 5.02
N TRP A 385 -17.48 -12.04 5.76
CA TRP A 385 -18.81 -12.61 5.74
C TRP A 385 -19.85 -11.60 6.22
N PRO A 386 -21.03 -11.52 5.59
CA PRO A 386 -22.05 -10.60 6.03
C PRO A 386 -22.65 -10.94 7.38
N SER A 387 -23.05 -9.89 8.10
CA SER A 387 -23.76 -10.02 9.38
C SER A 387 -25.20 -10.51 9.23
N GLN A 388 -25.78 -10.44 8.03
CA GLN A 388 -27.15 -10.84 7.73
C GLN A 388 -27.20 -11.67 6.46
N VAL A 389 -28.13 -12.63 6.40
CA VAL A 389 -28.39 -13.44 5.20
C VAL A 389 -29.15 -12.59 4.18
N LEU A 390 -28.72 -12.65 2.93
CA LEU A 390 -29.26 -11.89 1.80
C LEU A 390 -30.51 -12.56 1.21
N ASP A 391 -31.40 -11.73 0.67
CA ASP A 391 -32.60 -12.15 -0.08
C ASP A 391 -32.25 -12.68 -1.49
#